data_AF-A0A9E0YHJ7-F1
#
_entry.id   AF-A0A9E0YHJ7-F1
#
_cell.length_a   1.000
_cell.length_b   1.000
_cell.length_c   1.000
_cell.angle_alpha   90.00
_cell.angle_beta   90.00
_cell.angle_gamma   90.00
#
_symmetry.space_group_name_H-M   'P 1'
#
loop_
_entity.id
_entity.type
_entity.pdbx_description
1 polymer ?
#
loop_
_entity_poly.entity_id
_entity_poly.type
_entity_poly.pdbx_seq_one_letter_code
_entity_poly.pdbx_strand_id
1 'polypeptide(L)' 'MNTLKTYQVYPRIPERLQFLETLARNLWWCWRLDAIELFRRVDPRLWEQSGRNPIA' A
#
# COMPACT_ATOMS: atom_id res chain seq x y z
N MET A 1 16.06 31.61 -15.01
CA MET A 1 14.74 31.32 -14.41
C MET A 1 14.57 29.81 -14.40
N ASN A 2 14.74 29.17 -13.24
CA ASN A 2 14.71 27.70 -13.16
C ASN A 2 13.27 27.23 -12.90
N THR A 3 12.63 26.64 -13.89
CA THR A 3 11.27 26.09 -13.80
C THR A 3 11.33 24.73 -13.10
N LEU A 4 11.02 24.72 -11.80
CA LEU A 4 10.75 23.48 -11.07
C LEU A 4 9.50 22.82 -11.67
N LYS A 5 9.64 21.55 -12.09
CA LYS A 5 8.52 20.71 -12.51
C LYS A 5 8.29 19.65 -11.46
N THR A 6 7.07 19.59 -10.94
CA THR A 6 6.65 18.56 -9.98
C THR A 6 6.12 17.35 -10.74
N TYR A 7 6.64 16.17 -10.41
CA TYR A 7 6.15 14.89 -10.95
C TYR A 7 5.56 14.07 -9.81
N GLN A 8 4.35 13.56 -10.00
CA GLN A 8 3.76 12.56 -9.12
C GLN A 8 3.98 11.19 -9.73
N VAL A 9 4.70 10.33 -8.99
CA VAL A 9 4.96 8.94 -9.40
C VAL A 9 4.03 8.05 -8.63
N TYR A 10 3.22 7.27 -9.35
CA TYR A 10 2.31 6.28 -8.77
C TYR A 10 2.81 4.87 -9.09
N PRO A 11 2.73 3.93 -8.14
CA PRO A 11 3.05 2.54 -8.40
C PRO A 11 2.06 1.97 -9.42
N ARG A 12 2.57 1.28 -10.44
CA ARG A 12 1.73 0.59 -11.43
C ARG A 12 1.33 -0.77 -10.87
N ILE A 13 0.14 -0.86 -10.30
CA ILE A 13 -0.41 -2.11 -9.75
C ILE A 13 -1.09 -2.92 -10.88
N PRO A 14 -0.78 -4.22 -11.05
CA PRO A 14 -1.47 -5.08 -12.02
C PRO A 14 -2.97 -5.17 -11.75
N GLU A 15 -3.78 -5.36 -12.79
CA GLU A 15 -5.26 -5.41 -12.67
C GLU A 15 -5.73 -6.47 -11.67
N ARG A 16 -5.08 -7.64 -11.64
CA ARG A 16 -5.36 -8.72 -10.67
C ARG A 16 -5.12 -8.33 -9.21
N LEU A 17 -4.32 -7.30 -8.96
CA LEU A 17 -3.96 -6.81 -7.63
C LEU A 17 -4.62 -5.46 -7.30
N GLN A 18 -5.44 -4.89 -8.20
CA GLN A 18 -6.20 -3.66 -7.95
C GLN A 18 -7.04 -3.74 -6.66
N PHE A 19 -7.53 -4.94 -6.33
CA PHE A 19 -8.28 -5.16 -5.09
C PHE A 19 -7.47 -4.84 -3.84
N LEU A 20 -6.15 -5.04 -3.84
CA LEU A 20 -5.30 -4.71 -2.68
C LEU A 20 -5.29 -3.21 -2.38
N GLU A 21 -5.35 -2.36 -3.41
CA GLU A 21 -5.45 -0.91 -3.22
C GLU A 21 -6.80 -0.54 -2.58
N THR A 22 -7.89 -1.14 -3.07
CA THR A 22 -9.23 -0.91 -2.51
C THR A 22 -9.30 -1.40 -1.06
N LEU A 23 -8.72 -2.57 -0.79
CA LEU A 23 -8.64 -3.15 0.54
C LEU A 23 -7.82 -2.26 1.47
N ALA A 24 -6.64 -1.79 1.05
CA ALA A 24 -5.77 -0.94 1.86
C ALA A 24 -6.43 0.39 2.26
N ARG A 25 -7.26 0.95 1.38
CA ARG A 25 -8.02 2.19 1.62
C ARG A 25 -9.26 1.99 2.49
N ASN A 26 -9.59 0.77 2.86
CA ASN A 26 -10.76 0.46 3.67
C ASN A 26 -10.36 0.11 5.12
N LEU A 27 -10.69 0.97 6.08
CA LEU A 27 -10.37 0.78 7.52
C LEU A 27 -10.78 -0.59 8.07
N TRP A 28 -11.70 -1.27 7.39
CA TRP A 28 -12.09 -2.64 7.65
C TRP A 28 -10.92 -3.63 7.76
N TRP A 29 -9.80 -3.43 7.03
CA TRP A 29 -8.63 -4.31 7.14
C TRP A 29 -7.94 -4.25 8.52
N CYS A 30 -8.06 -3.13 9.25
CA CYS A 30 -7.30 -2.86 10.48
C CYS A 30 -7.69 -3.78 11.64
N TRP A 31 -8.88 -4.38 11.58
CA TRP A 31 -9.42 -5.26 12.62
C TRP A 31 -9.60 -6.71 12.17
N ARG A 32 -9.25 -7.07 10.93
CA ARG A 32 -9.30 -8.47 10.47
C ARG A 32 -7.89 -9.00 10.29
N LEU A 33 -7.54 -9.96 11.16
CA LEU A 33 -6.23 -10.59 11.19
C LEU A 33 -5.82 -11.14 9.83
N ASP A 34 -6.73 -11.79 9.10
CA ASP A 34 -6.44 -12.33 7.76
C ASP A 34 -5.97 -11.25 6.77
N ALA A 35 -6.54 -10.03 6.85
CA ALA A 35 -6.16 -8.92 5.98
C ALA A 35 -4.80 -8.32 6.38
N ILE A 36 -4.52 -8.24 7.69
CA ILE A 36 -3.20 -7.84 8.20
C ILE A 36 -2.14 -8.83 7.76
N GLU A 37 -2.42 -10.13 7.88
CA GLU A 37 -1.50 -11.19 7.44
C GLU A 37 -1.30 -11.19 5.93
N LEU A 38 -2.34 -10.88 5.15
CA LEU A 38 -2.23 -10.71 3.70
C LEU A 38 -1.17 -9.65 3.35
N PHE A 39 -1.27 -8.45 3.93
CA PHE A 39 -0.30 -7.37 3.68
C PHE A 39 1.11 -7.72 4.19
N ARG A 40 1.21 -8.34 5.37
CA ARG A 40 2.49 -8.82 5.92
C ARG A 40 3.15 -9.87 5.03
N ARG A 41 2.38 -10.74 4.36
CA ARG A 41 2.90 -11.79 3.47
C ARG A 41 3.43 -11.28 2.15
N VAL A 42 3.01 -10.09 1.70
CA VAL A 42 3.52 -9.47 0.46
C VAL A 42 5.00 -9.14 0.63
N ASP A 43 5.34 -8.40 1.68
CA ASP A 43 6.72 -8.14 2.08
C ASP A 43 6.78 -7.88 3.60
N PRO A 44 7.25 -8.85 4.40
CA PRO A 44 7.31 -8.70 5.86
C PRO A 44 8.25 -7.58 6.32
N ARG A 45 9.31 -7.29 5.56
CA ARG A 45 10.28 -6.26 5.94
C ARG A 45 9.73 -4.88 5.66
N LEU A 46 9.15 -4.69 4.47
CA LEU A 46 8.48 -3.44 4.10
C LEU A 46 7.29 -3.17 5.04
N TRP A 47 6.54 -4.20 5.41
CA TRP A 47 5.42 -4.07 6.33
C TRP A 47 5.83 -3.46 7.69
N GLU A 48 6.92 -3.93 8.29
CA GLU A 48 7.41 -3.36 9.55
C GLU A 48 8.02 -1.95 9.33
N GLN A 49 8.69 -1.70 8.20
CA GLN A 49 9.26 -0.39 7.87
C GLN A 49 8.18 0.68 7.64
N SER A 50 7.07 0.31 7.00
CA SER A 50 5.90 1.17 6.79
C SER A 50 5.04 1.34 8.05
N GLY A 51 5.50 0.85 9.22
CA GLY A 51 4.77 0.99 10.48
C GLY A 51 3.46 0.21 10.52
N ARG A 52 3.41 -0.93 9.81
CA ARG A 52 2.21 -1.78 9.66
C ARG A 52 1.04 -1.07 8.98
N ASN A 53 1.36 -0.16 8.05
CA ASN A 53 0.40 0.56 7.23
C ASN A 53 0.57 0.16 5.75
N PRO A 54 -0.47 -0.38 5.09
CA PRO A 54 -0.40 -0.78 3.68
C PRO A 54 -0.40 0.40 2.69
N ILE A 55 -0.56 1.65 3.15
CA ILE A 55 -0.58 2.86 2.31
C ILE A 55 0.70 3.72 2.48
N ALA A 56 1.46 3.52 3.56
CA ALA A 56 2.57 4.39 3.93
C ALA A 56 3.76 4.31 2.98
#